data_AF-A0A7K6H2F7-F1
#
_entry.id   AF-A0A7K6H2F7-F1
#
_cell.length_a   1.000
_cell.length_b   1.000
_cell.length_c   1.000
_cell.angle_alpha   90.00
_cell.angle_beta   90.00
_cell.angle_gamma   90.00
#
_symmetry.space_group_name_H-M   'P 1'
#
loop_
_entity.id
_entity.type
_entity.pdbx_description
1 polymer ?
#
loop_
_entity_poly.entity_id
_entity_poly.type
_entity_poly.pdbx_seq_one_letter_code
_entity_poly.pdbx_strand_id
1 'polypeptide(L)' 'MRIVPVLWALLLLVLQAVTGLSPGRASAQDCERRGGFCSHRSCPPGIGRVGLCSEQEFCCRM' A
#
# COMPACT_ATOMS: atom_id res chain seq x y z
N MET A 1 32.99 22.18 -8.32
CA MET A 1 32.64 20.75 -8.12
C MET A 1 31.61 20.59 -7.00
N ARG A 2 30.35 21.00 -7.23
CA ARG A 2 29.31 21.02 -6.18
C ARG A 2 27.95 20.48 -6.67
N ILE A 3 27.92 19.96 -7.90
CA ILE A 3 26.71 19.44 -8.56
C ILE A 3 26.41 18.00 -8.15
N VAL A 4 27.44 17.19 -7.87
CA VAL A 4 27.30 15.80 -7.43
C VAL A 4 26.44 15.65 -6.17
N PRO A 5 26.66 16.41 -5.06
CA PRO A 5 25.81 16.27 -3.87
C PRO A 5 24.38 16.74 -4.10
N VAL A 6 24.17 17.73 -4.97
CA VAL A 6 22.83 18.22 -5.32
C VAL A 6 22.05 17.16 -6.10
N LEU A 7 22.71 16.51 -7.06
CA LEU A 7 22.11 15.40 -7.82
C LEU A 7 21.72 14.24 -6.89
N TRP A 8 22.57 13.93 -5.91
CA TRP A 8 22.32 12.86 -4.96
C TRP A 8 21.13 13.16 -4.05
N ALA A 9 21.02 14.39 -3.54
CA ALA A 9 19.90 14.83 -2.73
C ALA A 9 18.57 14.75 -3.50
N LEU A 10 18.56 15.19 -4.77
CA LEU A 10 17.41 15.07 -5.65
C LEU A 10 17.00 13.61 -5.89
N LEU A 11 17.97 12.72 -6.12
CA LEU A 11 17.72 11.30 -6.34
C LEU A 11 17.08 10.64 -5.10
N LEU A 12 17.61 10.94 -3.91
CA LEU A 12 17.06 10.44 -2.65
C LEU A 12 15.64 10.94 -2.39
N LEU A 13 15.36 12.22 -2.71
CA LEU A 13 14.04 12.82 -2.55
C LEU A 13 13.00 12.12 -3.44
N VAL A 14 13.35 11.83 -4.69
CA VAL A 14 12.49 11.09 -5.62
C VAL A 14 12.27 9.66 -5.13
N LEU A 15 13.31 8.98 -4.63
CA LEU A 15 13.17 7.62 -4.08
C LEU A 15 12.19 7.56 -2.90
N GLN A 16 12.24 8.53 -1.99
CA GLN A 16 11.33 8.61 -0.84
C GLN A 16 9.87 8.88 -1.25
N ALA A 17 9.67 9.67 -2.30
CA ALA A 17 8.34 9.88 -2.86
C ALA A 17 7.78 8.57 -3.43
N VAL A 18 8.59 7.79 -4.15
CA VAL A 18 8.14 6.52 -4.75
C VAL A 18 7.85 5.44 -3.70
N THR A 19 8.61 5.38 -2.60
CA THR A 19 8.33 4.40 -1.52
C THR A 19 7.07 4.75 -0.72
N GLY A 20 6.74 6.04 -0.56
CA GLY A 20 5.49 6.48 0.09
C GLY A 20 4.25 6.35 -0.80
N LEU A 21 4.42 6.32 -2.12
CA LEU A 21 3.36 6.20 -3.14
C LEU A 21 3.19 4.80 -3.69
N SER A 22 4.02 3.83 -3.27
CA SER A 22 3.75 2.43 -3.59
C SER A 22 2.34 2.15 -3.05
N PRO A 23 1.37 1.74 -3.90
CA PRO A 23 0.13 1.15 -3.43
C PRO A 23 0.53 -0.20 -2.85
N GLY A 24 1.22 -0.16 -1.71
CA GLY A 24 1.68 -1.31 -0.99
C GLY A 24 0.43 -2.13 -0.82
N ARG A 25 0.45 -3.36 -1.34
CA ARG A 25 -0.44 -4.42 -0.87
C ARG A 25 -0.58 -4.15 0.62
N ALA A 26 -1.76 -3.72 1.05
CA ALA A 26 -1.99 -3.55 2.46
C ALA A 26 -1.75 -4.96 2.97
N SER A 27 -0.66 -5.15 3.72
CA SER A 27 -0.39 -6.48 4.25
C SER A 27 -1.66 -6.92 4.96
N ALA A 28 -1.96 -8.22 4.99
CA ALA A 28 -3.15 -8.68 5.70
C ALA A 28 -3.25 -8.05 7.11
N GLN A 29 -2.08 -7.87 7.73
CA GLN A 29 -1.87 -7.18 8.99
C GLN A 29 -2.27 -5.69 8.99
N ASP A 30 -2.06 -4.94 7.92
CA ASP A 30 -2.51 -3.55 7.80
C ASP A 30 -4.02 -3.45 7.53
N CYS A 31 -4.60 -4.41 6.80
CA CYS A 31 -6.05 -4.51 6.64
C CYS A 31 -6.72 -4.74 8.00
N GLU A 32 -6.20 -5.70 8.77
CA GLU A 32 -6.68 -6.01 10.13
C GLU A 32 -6.47 -4.84 11.10
N ARG A 33 -5.30 -4.17 11.08
CA ARG A 33 -5.04 -2.98 11.93
C ARG A 33 -5.99 -1.82 11.64
N ARG A 34 -6.53 -1.73 10.44
CA ARG A 34 -7.52 -0.71 10.04
C ARG A 34 -8.96 -1.14 10.35
N GLY A 35 -9.17 -2.29 10.99
CA GLY A 35 -10.49 -2.84 11.31
C GLY A 35 -11.18 -3.52 10.13
N GLY A 36 -10.42 -3.91 9.09
CA GLY A 36 -10.89 -4.75 8.01
C GLY A 36 -10.47 -6.21 8.20
N PHE A 37 -10.78 -7.06 7.22
CA PHE A 37 -10.32 -8.45 7.16
C PHE A 37 -10.05 -8.85 5.71
N CYS A 38 -9.22 -9.87 5.52
CA CYS A 38 -8.93 -10.42 4.19
C CYS A 38 -9.95 -11.50 3.83
N SER A 39 -10.47 -11.45 2.60
CA SER A 39 -11.41 -12.44 2.09
C SER A 39 -11.01 -12.92 0.70
N HIS A 40 -11.02 -14.23 0.49
CA HIS A 40 -10.75 -14.86 -0.80
C HIS A 40 -11.88 -14.56 -1.80
N ARG A 41 -11.53 -14.25 -3.05
CA ARG A 41 -12.44 -14.05 -4.21
C ARG A 41 -13.42 -12.87 -4.14
N SER A 42 -14.01 -12.55 -2.99
CA SER A 42 -14.98 -11.45 -2.86
C SER A 42 -15.28 -11.12 -1.38
N CYS A 43 -15.74 -9.89 -1.12
CA CYS A 43 -16.25 -9.52 0.20
C CYS A 43 -17.68 -10.03 0.44
N PRO A 44 -18.07 -10.33 1.70
CA PRO A 44 -19.43 -10.69 2.05
C PRO A 44 -20.45 -9.59 1.66
N PRO A 45 -21.72 -9.94 1.42
CA PRO A 45 -22.76 -8.94 1.17
C PRO A 45 -22.88 -7.97 2.34
N GLY A 46 -22.96 -6.67 2.02
CA GLY A 46 -22.97 -5.59 3.03
C GLY A 46 -21.59 -5.12 3.48
N ILE A 47 -20.50 -5.65 2.92
CA ILE A 47 -19.12 -5.26 3.24
C ILE A 47 -18.40 -4.82 1.97
N GLY A 48 -17.78 -3.63 2.00
CA GLY A 48 -17.10 -3.03 0.85
C GLY A 48 -15.68 -3.57 0.65
N ARG A 49 -15.26 -3.71 -0.60
CA ARG A 49 -13.85 -3.93 -0.97
C ARG A 49 -13.11 -2.60 -0.89
N VAL A 50 -12.13 -2.50 0.01
CA VAL A 50 -11.30 -1.29 0.19
C VAL A 50 -9.87 -1.46 -0.31
N GLY A 51 -9.46 -2.70 -0.63
CA GLY A 51 -8.11 -2.98 -1.13
C GLY A 51 -7.85 -4.44 -1.45
N LEU A 52 -6.58 -4.81 -1.47
CA LEU A 52 -6.08 -6.17 -1.70
C LEU A 52 -5.11 -6.54 -0.58
N CYS A 53 -5.28 -7.73 0.00
CA CYS A 53 -4.31 -8.33 0.92
C CYS A 53 -3.27 -9.16 0.16
N SER A 54 -3.70 -9.84 -0.91
CA SER A 54 -2.86 -10.67 -1.78
C SER A 54 -3.46 -10.71 -3.20
N GLU A 55 -2.87 -11.45 -4.13
CA GLU A 55 -3.40 -11.57 -5.52
C GLU A 55 -4.83 -12.11 -5.58
N GLN A 56 -5.20 -12.95 -4.61
CA GLN A 56 -6.50 -13.64 -4.57
C GLN A 56 -7.36 -13.24 -3.37
N GLU A 57 -6.86 -12.32 -2.53
CA GLU A 57 -7.51 -11.89 -1.30
C GLU A 57 -7.77 -10.38 -1.31
N PHE A 58 -9.01 -10.02 -1.04
CA PHE A 58 -9.47 -8.64 -0.96
C PHE A 58 -9.50 -8.17 0.49
N CYS A 59 -9.09 -6.93 0.72
CA CYS A 59 -9.31 -6.29 2.02
C CYS A 59 -10.75 -5.77 2.04
N CYS A 60 -11.53 -6.31 2.97
CA CYS A 60 -12.95 -6.05 3.16
C CYS A 60 -13.17 -5.25 4.44
N ARG A 61 -14.01 -4.21 4.37
CA ARG A 61 -14.36 -3.36 5.51
C ARG A 61 -15.80 -2.87 5.37
N MET A 62 -16.51 -2.78 6.49
CA MET A 62 -17.83 -2.15 6.55
C MET A 62 -17.75 -0.66 6.19
#